data_AF-A0AAJ8M2Y6-F1
#
_entry.id   AF-A0AAJ8M2Y6-F1
#
_cell.length_a   1.000
_cell.length_b   1.000
_cell.length_c   1.000
_cell.angle_alpha   90.00
_cell.angle_beta   90.00
_cell.angle_gamma   90.00
#
_symmetry.space_group_name_H-M   'P 1'
#
loop_
_entity.id
_entity.type
_entity.pdbx_description
1 polymer ?
#
loop_
_entity_poly.entity_id
_entity_poly.type
_entity_poly.pdbx_seq_one_letter_code
_entity_poly.pdbx_strand_id
1 'polypeptide(L)'
;MTNLKVPPSPTVPVAIQAKKELKLGEGLEQATFASGCFWGTEHLFSQHYSNLPQFKAIVGYTGGRADSPSYRQVCSGSTGHAEAVQLTYQTGSVAYAELVEFFYRTHDPTTIDRQGPDSGSQYRSSIFFHTPEQEEIAKKVTAEVQEKYLKGRPIVTQIVPAKHFYNAEDYHQSYLDNNPNGYECPTHRFYCTDRCRISLLNNSIVLTDTRYKQPHNGSRDSTQKQPRLRPQARLCWRQTPQSWSRTSRRQPADGLDNVAADAERVLGLEKRAQEQHEEALKHPTAIAQAHGNEPSKGAKTDEELVNDDEEELEKKKQAKQQSKEAHKPKHL
;
A
#
# COMPACT_ATOMS: atom_id res chain seq x y z
N MET A 1 4.78 28.38 5.43
CA MET A 1 3.46 27.83 5.02
C MET A 1 3.72 26.92 3.85
N THR A 2 3.81 25.62 4.09
CA THR A 2 4.04 24.62 3.05
C THR A 2 2.89 24.71 2.05
N ASN A 3 3.22 24.80 0.75
CA ASN A 3 2.21 24.74 -0.31
C ASN A 3 1.50 23.39 -0.20
N LEU A 4 0.33 23.37 0.45
CA LEU A 4 -0.56 22.22 0.52
C LEU A 4 -0.84 21.79 -0.92
N LYS A 5 -0.26 20.65 -1.32
CA LYS A 5 -0.49 20.09 -2.64
C LYS A 5 -1.91 19.54 -2.63
N VAL A 6 -2.83 20.29 -3.22
CA VAL A 6 -4.24 19.90 -3.34
C VAL A 6 -4.30 18.65 -4.23
N PRO A 7 -5.09 17.62 -3.85
CA PRO A 7 -5.32 16.48 -4.72
C PRO A 7 -5.79 16.93 -6.11
N PRO A 8 -5.33 16.27 -7.19
CA PRO A 8 -5.76 16.65 -8.53
C PRO A 8 -7.27 16.50 -8.66
N SER A 9 -7.90 17.41 -9.40
CA SER A 9 -9.34 17.30 -9.66
C SER A 9 -9.66 16.03 -10.46
N PRO A 10 -10.75 15.33 -10.12
CA PRO A 10 -11.26 14.25 -10.94
C PRO A 10 -11.79 14.79 -12.27
N THR A 11 -11.90 13.89 -13.23
CA THR A 11 -12.18 14.21 -14.62
C THR A 11 -13.25 13.30 -15.21
N VAL A 12 -13.58 12.18 -14.57
CA VAL A 12 -14.70 11.33 -15.00
C VAL A 12 -15.98 11.66 -14.22
N PRO A 13 -17.18 11.61 -14.86
CA PRO A 13 -18.42 12.06 -14.24
C PRO A 13 -18.71 11.47 -12.85
N VAL A 14 -18.48 10.17 -12.64
CA VAL A 14 -18.71 9.52 -11.33
C VAL A 14 -17.82 10.12 -10.25
N ALA A 15 -16.54 10.33 -10.54
CA ALA A 15 -15.61 10.91 -9.58
C ALA A 15 -15.86 12.41 -9.33
N ILE A 16 -16.25 13.16 -10.37
CA ILE A 16 -16.65 14.57 -10.24
C ILE A 16 -17.89 14.70 -9.34
N GLN A 17 -18.92 13.88 -9.58
CA GLN A 17 -20.15 13.92 -8.80
C GLN A 17 -19.90 13.49 -7.35
N ALA A 18 -19.17 12.39 -7.14
CA ALA A 18 -18.83 11.91 -5.81
C ALA A 18 -18.09 12.97 -5.00
N LYS A 19 -17.12 13.68 -5.61
CA LYS A 19 -16.41 14.80 -4.97
C LYS A 19 -17.35 15.91 -4.52
N LYS A 20 -18.34 16.27 -5.36
CA LYS A 20 -19.31 17.33 -5.07
C LYS A 20 -20.23 16.98 -3.91
N GLU A 21 -20.50 15.69 -3.71
CA GLU A 21 -21.41 15.18 -2.68
C GLU A 21 -20.71 14.80 -1.37
N LEU A 22 -19.38 14.93 -1.30
CA LEU A 22 -18.61 14.59 -0.11
C LEU A 22 -19.09 15.36 1.13
N LYS A 23 -19.29 14.60 2.21
CA LYS A 23 -19.55 15.12 3.55
C LYS A 23 -18.55 14.49 4.49
N LEU A 24 -17.75 15.30 5.16
CA LEU A 24 -16.76 14.82 6.13
C LEU A 24 -17.47 14.04 7.24
N GLY A 25 -17.05 12.80 7.44
CA GLY A 25 -17.49 11.93 8.52
C GLY A 25 -16.38 11.72 9.54
N GLU A 26 -16.67 10.99 10.62
CA GLU A 26 -15.70 10.72 11.70
C GLU A 26 -15.04 9.33 11.58
N GLY A 27 -15.53 8.48 10.67
CA GLY A 27 -15.01 7.13 10.45
C GLY A 27 -13.72 7.10 9.62
N LEU A 28 -13.08 5.92 9.59
CA LEU A 28 -11.96 5.62 8.70
C LEU A 28 -12.40 4.63 7.63
N GLU A 29 -11.94 4.86 6.40
CA GLU A 29 -12.13 3.96 5.27
C GLU A 29 -10.79 3.49 4.72
N GLN A 30 -10.82 2.32 4.07
CA GLN A 30 -9.65 1.75 3.41
C GLN A 30 -9.86 1.61 1.91
N ALA A 31 -8.79 1.81 1.14
CA ALA A 31 -8.73 1.51 -0.29
C ALA A 31 -7.43 0.77 -0.59
N THR A 32 -7.48 -0.31 -1.38
CA THR A 32 -6.29 -1.11 -1.67
C THR A 32 -6.10 -1.28 -3.17
N PHE A 33 -4.92 -0.91 -3.66
CA PHE A 33 -4.58 -0.85 -5.08
C PHE A 33 -3.25 -1.55 -5.36
N ALA A 34 -3.16 -2.31 -6.44
CA ALA A 34 -1.92 -2.81 -7.00
C ALA A 34 -1.75 -2.27 -8.41
N SER A 35 -0.59 -1.68 -8.70
CA SER A 35 -0.29 -1.06 -9.99
C SER A 35 1.17 -1.21 -10.37
N GLY A 36 1.79 -2.36 -10.10
CA GLY A 36 3.23 -2.58 -10.31
C GLY A 36 4.03 -2.36 -9.04
N CYS A 37 5.29 -1.91 -9.19
CA CYS A 37 6.17 -1.53 -8.07
C CYS A 37 5.42 -0.66 -7.04
N PHE A 38 5.24 -1.17 -5.83
CA PHE A 38 4.49 -0.42 -4.81
C PHE A 38 5.17 0.87 -4.34
N TRP A 39 6.48 1.05 -4.59
CA TRP A 39 7.23 2.25 -4.19
C TRP A 39 6.75 3.49 -4.94
N GLY A 40 6.60 3.38 -6.27
CA GLY A 40 6.06 4.46 -7.08
C GLY A 40 4.58 4.70 -6.80
N THR A 41 3.83 3.63 -6.55
CA THR A 41 2.39 3.72 -6.24
C THR A 41 2.15 4.46 -4.91
N GLU A 42 2.83 4.04 -3.83
CA GLU A 42 2.79 4.70 -2.52
C GLU A 42 3.23 6.16 -2.63
N HIS A 43 4.37 6.41 -3.29
CA HIS A 43 4.90 7.76 -3.43
C HIS A 43 3.90 8.68 -4.13
N LEU A 44 3.24 8.25 -5.22
CA LEU A 44 2.25 9.07 -5.92
C LEU A 44 1.02 9.37 -5.06
N PHE A 45 0.49 8.39 -4.32
CA PHE A 45 -0.62 8.65 -3.40
C PHE A 45 -0.21 9.60 -2.27
N SER A 46 0.92 9.34 -1.60
CA SER A 46 1.45 10.19 -0.53
C SER A 46 1.72 11.62 -1.00
N GLN A 47 2.29 11.80 -2.19
CA GLN A 47 2.57 13.13 -2.75
C GLN A 47 1.30 13.97 -2.97
N HIS A 48 0.16 13.34 -3.27
CA HIS A 48 -1.06 14.04 -3.65
C HIS A 48 -2.14 14.08 -2.55
N TYR A 49 -2.12 13.15 -1.60
CA TYR A 49 -3.19 12.97 -0.63
C TYR A 49 -2.75 13.01 0.84
N SER A 50 -1.44 13.06 1.14
CA SER A 50 -0.91 13.09 2.53
C SER A 50 -1.44 14.23 3.42
N ASN A 51 -1.91 15.32 2.82
CA ASN A 51 -2.48 16.45 3.55
C ASN A 51 -3.94 16.23 3.98
N LEU A 52 -4.57 15.12 3.55
CA LEU A 52 -5.94 14.82 3.94
C LEU A 52 -6.01 14.31 5.40
N PRO A 53 -7.12 14.59 6.10
CA PRO A 53 -7.35 14.08 7.45
C PRO A 53 -7.21 12.55 7.54
N GLN A 54 -6.40 12.10 8.50
CA GLN A 54 -6.14 10.68 8.79
C GLN A 54 -5.61 9.88 7.58
N PHE A 55 -5.02 10.55 6.58
CA PHE A 55 -4.48 9.86 5.42
C PHE A 55 -3.19 9.12 5.74
N LYS A 56 -3.14 7.82 5.45
CA LYS A 56 -1.95 6.98 5.53
C LYS A 56 -1.89 6.07 4.31
N ALA A 57 -0.73 5.98 3.67
CA ALA A 57 -0.43 4.97 2.67
C ALA A 57 0.62 4.01 3.25
N ILE A 58 0.39 2.70 3.12
CA ILE A 58 1.36 1.66 3.47
C ILE A 58 1.47 0.66 2.33
N VAL A 59 2.66 0.09 2.14
CA VAL A 59 2.92 -0.94 1.14
C VAL A 59 2.90 -2.34 1.71
N GLY A 60 2.49 -3.31 0.89
CA GLY A 60 2.33 -4.69 1.31
C GLY A 60 1.95 -5.64 0.20
N TYR A 61 1.53 -6.83 0.60
CA TYR A 61 1.27 -7.97 -0.27
C TYR A 61 -0.16 -8.48 -0.06
N THR A 62 -0.95 -8.62 -1.12
CA THR A 62 -2.34 -9.15 -1.00
C THR A 62 -2.81 -9.87 -2.26
N GLY A 63 -3.99 -10.51 -2.19
CA GLY A 63 -4.65 -11.18 -3.31
C GLY A 63 -4.18 -12.62 -3.60
N GLY A 64 -3.03 -13.03 -3.05
CA GLY A 64 -2.44 -14.36 -3.24
C GLY A 64 -3.01 -15.46 -2.35
N ARG A 65 -2.23 -16.53 -2.19
CA ARG A 65 -2.58 -17.74 -1.45
C ARG A 65 -1.61 -18.09 -0.32
N ALA A 66 -0.46 -17.43 -0.25
CA ALA A 66 0.57 -17.76 0.74
C ALA A 66 0.35 -16.92 2.00
N ASP A 67 0.40 -17.56 3.17
CA ASP A 67 0.32 -16.85 4.43
C ASP A 67 1.66 -16.21 4.78
N SER A 68 1.61 -14.97 5.28
CA SER A 68 2.77 -14.18 5.75
C SER A 68 3.98 -14.21 4.79
N PRO A 69 3.81 -13.83 3.51
CA PRO A 69 4.86 -13.95 2.51
C PRO A 69 5.96 -12.92 2.76
N SER A 70 7.23 -13.35 2.68
CA SER A 70 8.37 -12.45 2.60
C SER A 70 8.49 -11.82 1.22
N TYR A 71 9.15 -10.66 1.10
CA TYR A 71 9.40 -10.01 -0.18
C TYR A 71 10.03 -10.97 -1.22
N ARG A 72 11.00 -11.79 -0.78
CA ARG A 72 11.67 -12.78 -1.64
C ARG A 72 10.70 -13.81 -2.21
N GLN A 73 9.72 -14.26 -1.43
CA GLN A 73 8.70 -15.19 -1.90
C GLN A 73 7.72 -14.51 -2.85
N VAL A 74 7.36 -13.24 -2.61
CA VAL A 74 6.48 -12.49 -3.53
C VAL A 74 7.17 -12.27 -4.88
N CYS A 75 8.45 -11.89 -4.87
CA CYS A 75 9.21 -11.67 -6.10
C CYS A 75 9.44 -12.91 -6.96
N SER A 76 9.38 -14.12 -6.38
CA SER A 76 9.45 -15.35 -7.17
C SER A 76 8.17 -15.56 -7.99
N GLY A 77 7.08 -14.86 -7.65
CA GLY A 77 5.75 -15.03 -8.21
C GLY A 77 5.00 -16.24 -7.65
N SER A 78 5.61 -17.05 -6.77
CA SER A 78 5.01 -18.32 -6.33
C SER A 78 3.86 -18.15 -5.34
N THR A 79 3.76 -16.99 -4.69
CA THR A 79 2.73 -16.73 -3.66
C THR A 79 1.40 -16.27 -4.25
N GLY A 80 1.40 -15.79 -5.50
CA GLY A 80 0.25 -15.15 -6.15
C GLY A 80 -0.12 -13.76 -5.58
N HIS A 81 0.64 -13.23 -4.62
CA HIS A 81 0.38 -11.88 -4.10
C HIS A 81 0.76 -10.82 -5.14
N ALA A 82 0.00 -9.72 -5.16
CA ALA A 82 0.41 -8.47 -5.79
C ALA A 82 1.16 -7.60 -4.78
N GLU A 83 2.15 -6.86 -5.26
CA GLU A 83 2.63 -5.65 -4.58
C GLU A 83 1.49 -4.61 -4.61
N ALA A 84 1.07 -4.15 -3.44
CA ALA A 84 -0.08 -3.28 -3.28
C ALA A 84 0.18 -2.15 -2.28
N VAL A 85 -0.57 -1.06 -2.43
CA VAL A 85 -0.70 -0.01 -1.43
C VAL A 85 -2.07 -0.14 -0.75
N GLN A 86 -2.10 -0.02 0.57
CA GLN A 86 -3.33 0.18 1.33
C GLN A 86 -3.35 1.62 1.84
N LEU A 87 -4.41 2.32 1.49
CA LEU A 87 -4.71 3.66 1.94
C LEU A 87 -5.71 3.57 3.10
N THR A 88 -5.48 4.36 4.14
CA THR A 88 -6.47 4.67 5.17
C THR A 88 -6.73 6.16 5.13
N TYR A 89 -7.99 6.59 5.21
CA TYR A 89 -8.37 8.00 5.18
C TYR A 89 -9.67 8.22 5.94
N GLN A 90 -9.91 9.45 6.42
CA GLN A 90 -11.16 9.79 7.08
C GLN A 90 -12.31 9.80 6.06
N THR A 91 -13.44 9.17 6.37
CA THR A 91 -14.65 9.17 5.54
C THR A 91 -15.01 10.60 5.16
N GLY A 92 -15.27 10.84 3.87
CA GLY A 92 -15.66 12.16 3.38
C GLY A 92 -14.52 13.16 3.17
N SER A 93 -13.27 12.82 3.53
CA SER A 93 -12.10 13.65 3.18
C SER A 93 -11.71 13.55 1.70
N VAL A 94 -12.00 12.41 1.08
CA VAL A 94 -11.83 12.13 -0.35
C VAL A 94 -12.84 11.07 -0.77
N ALA A 95 -13.39 11.17 -1.98
CA ALA A 95 -14.27 10.14 -2.51
C ALA A 95 -13.47 8.93 -3.01
N TYR A 96 -13.95 7.72 -2.73
CA TYR A 96 -13.33 6.49 -3.27
C TYR A 96 -13.21 6.53 -4.81
N ALA A 97 -14.21 7.11 -5.50
CA ALA A 97 -14.17 7.31 -6.96
C ALA A 97 -12.98 8.18 -7.42
N GLU A 98 -12.59 9.20 -6.63
CA GLU A 98 -11.41 10.02 -6.92
C GLU A 98 -10.12 9.19 -6.79
N LEU A 99 -10.03 8.33 -5.77
CA LEU A 99 -8.88 7.46 -5.58
C LEU A 99 -8.74 6.43 -6.72
N VAL A 100 -9.86 5.86 -7.17
CA VAL A 100 -9.88 4.92 -8.32
C VAL A 100 -9.48 5.64 -9.62
N GLU A 101 -9.99 6.85 -9.88
CA GLU A 101 -9.58 7.61 -11.07
C GLU A 101 -8.10 7.97 -10.99
N PHE A 102 -7.61 8.40 -9.82
CA PHE A 102 -6.20 8.71 -9.62
C PHE A 102 -5.33 7.48 -9.87
N PHE A 103 -5.72 6.31 -9.36
CA PHE A 103 -5.06 5.04 -9.64
C PHE A 103 -4.91 4.78 -11.15
N TYR A 104 -5.96 4.99 -11.95
CA TYR A 104 -5.87 4.82 -13.40
C TYR A 104 -4.99 5.85 -14.10
N ARG A 105 -4.71 6.98 -13.44
CA ARG A 105 -3.85 8.05 -13.96
C ARG A 105 -2.40 7.92 -13.53
N THR A 106 -2.01 6.84 -12.85
CA THR A 106 -0.64 6.65 -12.34
C THR A 106 0.12 5.47 -12.94
N HIS A 107 -0.49 4.65 -13.81
CA HIS A 107 0.14 3.47 -14.40
C HIS A 107 -0.48 3.12 -15.77
N ASP A 108 0.00 2.07 -16.46
CA ASP A 108 -0.64 1.55 -17.69
C ASP A 108 -1.60 0.39 -17.32
N PRO A 109 -2.92 0.60 -17.22
CA PRO A 109 -3.87 -0.43 -16.81
C PRO A 109 -4.20 -1.44 -17.92
N THR A 110 -3.53 -1.36 -19.08
CA THR A 110 -3.79 -2.20 -20.26
C THR A 110 -2.76 -3.33 -20.42
N THR A 111 -1.75 -3.39 -19.55
CA THR A 111 -0.71 -4.42 -19.56
C THR A 111 -0.95 -5.49 -18.50
N ILE A 112 -1.06 -6.75 -18.95
CA ILE A 112 -1.20 -7.91 -18.06
C ILE A 112 0.13 -8.17 -17.36
N ASP A 113 0.09 -8.32 -16.03
CA ASP A 113 1.20 -8.74 -15.17
C ASP A 113 2.52 -7.98 -15.43
N ARG A 114 2.42 -6.68 -15.72
CA ARG A 114 3.56 -5.84 -16.07
C ARG A 114 3.28 -4.37 -15.85
N GLN A 115 4.27 -3.63 -15.38
CA GLN A 115 4.34 -2.17 -15.41
C GLN A 115 5.75 -1.74 -15.79
N GLY A 116 5.88 -1.07 -16.94
CA GLY A 116 7.18 -0.70 -17.48
C GLY A 116 8.12 -1.91 -17.61
N PRO A 117 9.34 -1.84 -17.03
CA PRO A 117 10.29 -2.95 -17.05
C PRO A 117 10.00 -4.05 -16.01
N ASP A 118 9.07 -3.82 -15.08
CA ASP A 118 8.71 -4.76 -14.02
C ASP A 118 7.64 -5.73 -14.53
N SER A 119 7.93 -7.04 -14.49
CA SER A 119 7.08 -8.09 -15.08
C SER A 119 6.94 -9.27 -14.15
N GLY A 120 5.74 -9.81 -14.06
CA GLY A 120 5.34 -10.86 -13.14
C GLY A 120 3.96 -10.58 -12.52
N SER A 121 3.28 -11.63 -12.10
CA SER A 121 1.93 -11.52 -11.51
C SER A 121 1.87 -10.63 -10.26
N GLN A 122 3.00 -10.43 -9.58
CA GLN A 122 3.13 -9.50 -8.47
C GLN A 122 3.01 -8.02 -8.88
N TYR A 123 3.20 -7.72 -10.17
CA TYR A 123 3.13 -6.37 -10.74
C TYR A 123 1.83 -6.12 -11.52
N ARG A 124 0.84 -7.01 -11.39
CA ARG A 124 -0.47 -6.86 -12.05
C ARG A 124 -1.21 -5.62 -11.55
N SER A 125 -2.09 -5.09 -12.41
CA SER A 125 -3.03 -4.04 -12.02
C SER A 125 -4.25 -4.66 -11.34
N SER A 126 -4.60 -4.21 -10.13
CA SER A 126 -5.76 -4.70 -9.38
C SER A 126 -6.31 -3.65 -8.41
N ILE A 127 -7.63 -3.63 -8.28
CA ILE A 127 -8.40 -2.91 -7.25
C ILE A 127 -8.98 -3.96 -6.31
N PHE A 128 -8.59 -3.88 -5.04
CA PHE A 128 -9.06 -4.76 -3.98
C PHE A 128 -10.13 -4.01 -3.17
N PHE A 129 -11.40 -4.30 -3.44
CA PHE A 129 -12.51 -3.59 -2.80
C PHE A 129 -12.82 -4.15 -1.41
N HIS A 130 -13.13 -3.27 -0.46
CA HIS A 130 -13.45 -3.63 0.93
C HIS A 130 -14.97 -3.72 1.18
N THR A 131 -15.79 -3.12 0.31
CA THR A 131 -17.25 -3.17 0.39
C THR A 131 -17.89 -3.34 -0.99
N PRO A 132 -19.14 -3.82 -1.08
CA PRO A 132 -19.87 -3.89 -2.35
C PRO A 132 -20.02 -2.52 -3.04
N GLU A 133 -20.14 -1.44 -2.28
CA GLU A 133 -20.23 -0.08 -2.82
C GLU A 133 -18.92 0.32 -3.51
N GLN A 134 -17.77 -0.05 -2.93
CA GLN A 134 -16.47 0.15 -3.58
C GLN A 134 -16.35 -0.63 -4.89
N GLU A 135 -16.85 -1.88 -4.93
CA GLU A 135 -16.86 -2.67 -6.16
C GLU A 135 -17.64 -1.95 -7.28
N GLU A 136 -18.85 -1.49 -6.98
CA GLU A 136 -19.71 -0.80 -7.95
C GLU A 136 -19.13 0.53 -8.41
N ILE A 137 -18.56 1.32 -7.50
CA ILE A 137 -17.86 2.57 -7.85
C ILE A 137 -16.64 2.26 -8.72
N ALA A 138 -15.85 1.26 -8.37
CA ALA A 138 -14.66 0.88 -9.14
C ALA A 138 -15.03 0.48 -10.58
N LYS A 139 -16.08 -0.34 -10.76
CA LYS A 139 -16.58 -0.72 -12.09
C LYS A 139 -17.02 0.49 -12.91
N LYS A 140 -17.79 1.40 -12.31
CA LYS A 140 -18.28 2.61 -12.99
C LYS A 140 -17.14 3.53 -13.42
N VAL A 141 -16.22 3.85 -12.51
CA VAL A 141 -15.04 4.68 -12.83
C VAL A 141 -14.18 4.00 -13.90
N THR A 142 -13.99 2.68 -13.82
CA THR A 142 -13.25 1.91 -14.83
C THR A 142 -13.88 2.04 -16.22
N ALA A 143 -15.21 1.92 -16.33
CA ALA A 143 -15.92 2.09 -17.59
C ALA A 143 -15.78 3.51 -18.16
N GLU A 144 -15.87 4.54 -17.32
CA GLU A 144 -15.69 5.93 -17.74
C GLU A 144 -14.25 6.23 -18.17
N VAL A 145 -13.25 5.69 -17.45
CA VAL A 145 -11.83 5.78 -17.82
C VAL A 145 -11.56 5.06 -19.14
N GLN A 146 -12.12 3.86 -19.32
CA GLN A 146 -12.00 3.07 -20.54
C GLN A 146 -12.49 3.86 -21.76
N GLU A 147 -13.68 4.44 -21.66
CA GLU A 147 -14.29 5.22 -22.73
C GLU A 147 -13.56 6.55 -22.94
N LYS A 148 -13.16 7.24 -21.87
CA LYS A 148 -12.57 8.58 -21.99
C LYS A 148 -11.12 8.56 -22.46
N TYR A 149 -10.30 7.64 -21.95
CA TYR A 149 -8.84 7.70 -22.08
C TYR A 149 -8.21 6.56 -22.86
N LEU A 150 -8.87 5.39 -22.91
CA LEU A 150 -8.23 4.15 -23.36
C LEU A 150 -9.02 3.46 -24.49
N LYS A 151 -9.73 4.22 -25.33
CA LYS A 151 -10.45 3.67 -26.49
C LYS A 151 -9.55 2.77 -27.34
N GLY A 152 -10.02 1.55 -27.61
CA GLY A 152 -9.28 0.55 -28.39
C GLY A 152 -8.13 -0.14 -27.63
N ARG A 153 -7.94 0.16 -26.34
CA ARG A 153 -6.97 -0.49 -25.46
C ARG A 153 -7.69 -0.98 -24.19
N PRO A 154 -8.10 -2.25 -24.13
CA PRO A 154 -8.89 -2.73 -23.00
C PRO A 154 -8.10 -2.65 -21.70
N ILE A 155 -8.73 -2.08 -20.67
CA ILE A 155 -8.26 -2.15 -19.29
C ILE A 155 -8.33 -3.61 -18.84
N VAL A 156 -7.21 -4.10 -18.32
CA VAL A 156 -7.06 -5.47 -17.80
C VAL A 156 -6.97 -5.51 -16.27
N THR A 157 -7.16 -4.36 -15.61
CA THR A 157 -7.21 -4.23 -14.16
C THR A 157 -8.27 -5.16 -13.57
N GLN A 158 -7.86 -5.98 -12.60
CA GLN A 158 -8.77 -6.85 -11.86
C GLN A 158 -9.52 -6.04 -10.81
N ILE A 159 -10.84 -6.24 -10.69
CA ILE A 159 -11.65 -5.69 -9.58
C ILE A 159 -12.11 -6.89 -8.76
N VAL A 160 -11.52 -7.08 -7.58
CA VAL A 160 -11.66 -8.31 -6.79
C VAL A 160 -11.82 -7.96 -5.30
N PRO A 161 -12.46 -8.82 -4.49
CA PRO A 161 -12.61 -8.56 -3.07
C PRO A 161 -11.24 -8.50 -2.39
N ALA A 162 -11.10 -7.57 -1.45
CA ALA A 162 -9.93 -7.49 -0.59
C ALA A 162 -9.76 -8.78 0.21
N LYS A 163 -8.52 -9.24 0.28
CA LYS A 163 -8.09 -10.34 1.15
C LYS A 163 -7.21 -9.78 2.25
N HIS A 164 -6.68 -10.66 3.09
CA HIS A 164 -5.67 -10.28 4.07
C HIS A 164 -4.52 -9.50 3.42
N PHE A 165 -4.12 -8.40 4.06
CA PHE A 165 -3.06 -7.53 3.62
C PHE A 165 -1.85 -7.74 4.53
N TYR A 166 -0.77 -8.26 3.98
CA TYR A 166 0.48 -8.44 4.72
C TYR A 166 1.34 -7.20 4.53
N ASN A 167 1.64 -6.48 5.60
CA ASN A 167 2.55 -5.34 5.54
C ASN A 167 3.91 -5.79 4.99
N ALA A 168 4.44 -5.03 4.05
CA ALA A 168 5.82 -5.22 3.62
C ALA A 168 6.78 -4.74 4.71
N GLU A 169 8.00 -5.25 4.67
CA GLU A 169 9.08 -4.93 5.57
C GLU A 169 9.35 -3.41 5.63
N ASP A 170 9.80 -2.89 6.78
CA ASP A 170 9.92 -1.45 7.04
C ASP A 170 10.76 -0.69 6.00
N TYR A 171 11.78 -1.33 5.43
CA TYR A 171 12.62 -0.72 4.40
C TYR A 171 11.90 -0.49 3.06
N HIS A 172 10.72 -1.07 2.86
CA HIS A 172 9.86 -0.78 1.71
C HIS A 172 8.90 0.39 1.96
N GLN A 173 8.59 0.70 3.21
CA GLN A 173 7.68 1.80 3.57
C GLN A 173 8.35 3.15 3.28
N SER A 174 7.63 4.07 2.65
CA SER A 174 8.15 5.38 2.23
C SER A 174 9.47 5.27 1.44
N TYR A 175 9.63 4.24 0.61
CA TYR A 175 10.93 3.92 0.00
C TYR A 175 11.53 5.09 -0.78
N LEU A 176 10.74 5.78 -1.62
CA LEU A 176 11.22 6.90 -2.44
C LEU A 176 11.44 8.20 -1.64
N ASP A 177 10.81 8.34 -0.47
CA ASP A 177 11.08 9.45 0.44
C ASP A 177 12.42 9.23 1.16
N ASN A 178 12.70 7.98 1.55
CA ASN A 178 13.95 7.55 2.17
C ASN A 178 15.11 7.40 1.16
N ASN A 179 14.78 7.17 -0.12
CA ASN A 179 15.73 6.99 -1.21
C ASN A 179 15.32 7.85 -2.41
N PRO A 180 15.57 9.18 -2.39
CA PRO A 180 15.13 10.08 -3.47
C PRO A 180 15.71 9.76 -4.85
N ASN A 181 16.85 9.06 -4.89
CA ASN A 181 17.49 8.57 -6.12
C ASN A 181 17.31 7.05 -6.31
N GLY A 182 16.36 6.47 -5.57
CA GLY A 182 16.00 5.06 -5.62
C GLY A 182 15.37 4.66 -6.94
N TYR A 183 15.08 3.37 -7.09
CA TYR A 183 14.36 2.92 -8.27
C TYR A 183 12.91 3.42 -8.23
N GLU A 184 12.51 4.11 -9.29
CA GLU A 184 11.13 4.45 -9.60
C GLU A 184 10.78 3.82 -10.94
N CYS A 185 9.66 3.09 -10.99
CA CYS A 185 9.20 2.51 -12.24
C CYS A 185 8.87 3.63 -13.24
N PRO A 186 9.43 3.63 -14.47
CA PRO A 186 9.22 4.72 -15.41
C PRO A 186 7.75 4.98 -15.82
N THR A 187 6.86 4.01 -15.60
CA THR A 187 5.42 4.12 -15.86
C THR A 187 4.63 4.66 -14.67
N HIS A 188 5.23 4.74 -13.47
CA HIS A 188 4.62 5.40 -12.31
C HIS A 188 4.75 6.90 -12.42
N ARG A 189 3.81 7.52 -13.12
CA ARG A 189 3.77 8.98 -13.25
C ARG A 189 2.34 9.44 -13.25
N PHE A 190 2.10 10.61 -12.66
CA PHE A 190 0.79 11.23 -12.72
C PHE A 190 0.53 11.79 -14.13
N TYR A 191 -0.45 11.21 -14.81
CA TYR A 191 -0.84 11.59 -16.15
C TYR A 191 -1.97 12.63 -16.12
N CYS A 192 -1.65 13.86 -16.52
CA CYS A 192 -2.54 15.03 -16.46
C CYS A 192 -3.44 15.13 -17.71
N THR A 193 -4.68 14.65 -17.62
CA THR A 193 -5.56 14.39 -18.78
C THR A 193 -6.08 15.61 -19.54
N ASP A 194 -6.06 16.82 -18.97
CA ASP A 194 -6.58 18.02 -19.66
C ASP A 194 -5.60 18.61 -20.70
N ARG A 195 -4.33 18.19 -20.68
CA ARG A 195 -3.28 18.59 -21.64
C ARG A 195 -2.31 17.45 -22.00
N CYS A 196 -2.71 16.21 -21.76
CA CYS A 196 -1.91 15.05 -22.14
C CYS A 196 -2.09 14.75 -23.63
N ARG A 197 -1.00 14.91 -24.39
CA ARG A 197 -0.89 14.26 -25.70
C ARG A 197 -0.55 12.80 -25.43
N ILE A 198 -1.43 11.87 -25.85
CA ILE A 198 -1.08 10.45 -25.86
C ILE A 198 0.09 10.31 -26.84
N SER A 199 1.29 10.02 -26.33
CA SER A 199 2.44 9.69 -27.17
C SER A 199 2.86 8.25 -26.91
N LEU A 200 3.05 7.51 -28.00
CA LEU A 200 3.62 6.17 -27.96
C LEU A 200 5.14 6.32 -27.93
N LEU A 201 5.76 5.97 -26.81
CA LEU A 201 7.21 5.74 -26.76
C LEU A 201 7.42 4.24 -26.52
N ASN A 202 8.02 3.56 -27.51
CA ASN A 202 8.42 2.15 -27.41
C ASN A 202 7.30 1.19 -26.95
N ASN A 203 6.11 1.27 -27.55
CA ASN A 203 4.97 0.40 -27.23
C ASN A 203 4.43 0.52 -25.78
N SER A 204 4.79 1.57 -25.04
CA SER A 204 4.23 1.91 -23.73
C SER A 204 3.61 3.30 -23.74
N ILE A 205 2.57 3.52 -22.93
CA ILE A 205 1.98 4.85 -22.76
C ILE A 205 2.99 5.78 -22.10
N VAL A 206 3.23 6.93 -22.73
CA VAL A 206 3.70 8.12 -22.03
C VAL A 206 2.66 9.21 -22.28
N LEU A 207 1.81 9.48 -21.28
CA LEU A 207 0.97 10.67 -21.31
C LEU A 207 1.87 11.84 -20.87
N THR A 208 2.43 12.56 -21.83
CA THR A 208 3.31 13.69 -21.53
C THR A 208 2.48 14.94 -21.24
N ASP A 209 2.62 15.51 -20.04
CA ASP A 209 2.27 16.91 -19.81
C ASP A 209 3.25 17.78 -20.63
N THR A 210 2.71 18.55 -21.58
CA THR A 210 3.46 19.51 -22.42
C THR A 210 4.30 20.54 -21.65
N ARG A 211 4.16 20.67 -20.32
CA ARG A 211 4.92 21.61 -19.49
C ARG A 211 5.93 20.97 -18.54
N TYR A 212 5.97 19.64 -18.40
CA TYR A 212 6.96 19.00 -17.53
C TYR A 212 8.29 18.83 -18.25
N LYS A 213 9.20 19.81 -18.07
CA LYS A 213 10.62 19.59 -18.31
C LYS A 213 11.08 18.53 -17.30
N GLN A 214 11.67 17.44 -17.82
CA GLN A 214 12.46 16.52 -17.01
C GLN A 214 13.32 17.36 -16.04
N PRO A 215 13.42 17.03 -14.74
CA PRO A 215 14.43 17.64 -13.91
C PRO A 215 15.76 17.43 -14.65
N HIS A 216 16.37 18.55 -15.04
CA HIS A 216 17.62 18.52 -15.75
C HIS A 216 18.61 17.77 -14.86
N ASN A 217 19.00 16.55 -15.26
CA ASN A 217 20.35 16.10 -14.95
C ASN A 217 21.24 17.22 -15.49
N GLY A 218 21.93 17.91 -14.57
CA GLY A 218 22.84 19.00 -14.90
C GLY A 218 23.70 18.65 -16.11
N SER A 219 23.81 19.62 -17.03
CA SER A 219 24.78 19.69 -18.12
C SER A 219 25.46 18.36 -18.48
N ARG A 220 24.86 17.59 -19.38
CA ARG A 220 25.47 16.37 -19.92
C ARG A 220 26.54 16.73 -20.93
N ASP A 221 27.79 16.61 -20.50
CA ASP A 221 28.91 16.32 -21.40
C ASP A 221 28.60 15.02 -22.18
N SER A 222 28.82 15.07 -23.49
CA SER A 222 28.34 14.11 -24.49
C SER A 222 29.02 12.73 -24.46
N THR A 223 29.76 12.42 -23.39
CA THR A 223 30.60 11.22 -23.29
C THR A 223 30.14 10.19 -22.26
N GLN A 224 29.11 10.46 -21.44
CA GLN A 224 28.58 9.49 -20.48
C GLN A 224 27.35 8.74 -21.00
N LYS A 225 27.53 7.46 -21.36
CA LYS A 225 26.43 6.49 -21.51
C LYS A 225 25.55 6.52 -20.25
N GLN A 226 24.25 6.74 -20.41
CA GLN A 226 23.31 6.64 -19.29
C GLN A 226 23.38 5.25 -18.65
N PRO A 227 23.39 5.15 -17.31
CA PRO A 227 23.30 3.86 -16.63
C PRO A 227 21.95 3.21 -16.97
N ARG A 228 21.97 1.95 -17.40
CA ARG A 228 20.74 1.16 -17.62
C ARG A 228 20.01 1.02 -16.28
N LEU A 229 18.84 1.64 -16.14
CA LEU A 229 17.93 1.41 -15.03
C LEU A 229 17.65 -0.10 -14.94
N ARG A 230 17.83 -0.70 -13.75
CA ARG A 230 17.60 -2.14 -13.54
C ARG A 230 16.15 -2.33 -13.10
N PRO A 231 15.38 -3.24 -13.72
CA PRO A 231 14.04 -3.60 -13.25
C PRO A 231 14.04 -3.98 -11.76
N GLN A 232 12.96 -3.70 -11.04
CA GLN A 232 12.79 -4.11 -9.65
C GLN A 232 12.93 -5.62 -9.49
N ALA A 233 12.46 -6.41 -10.46
CA ALA A 233 12.70 -7.86 -10.47
C ALA A 233 14.19 -8.24 -10.35
N ARG A 234 15.11 -7.42 -10.88
CA ARG A 234 16.57 -7.60 -10.70
C ARG A 234 17.09 -7.04 -9.39
N LEU A 235 16.44 -6.02 -8.84
CA LEU A 235 16.72 -5.48 -7.51
C LEU A 235 16.22 -6.42 -6.41
N CYS A 236 15.19 -7.22 -6.66
CA CYS A 236 14.63 -8.13 -5.67
C CYS A 236 15.64 -9.19 -5.21
N TRP A 237 16.55 -9.63 -6.08
CA TRP A 237 17.65 -10.52 -5.72
C TRP A 237 18.79 -9.84 -4.95
N ARG A 238 18.76 -8.51 -4.85
CA ARG A 238 19.82 -7.68 -4.27
C ARG A 238 19.37 -6.87 -3.07
N GLN A 239 18.10 -6.80 -2.71
CA GLN A 239 17.63 -5.94 -1.62
C GLN A 239 17.29 -6.80 -0.39
N THR A 240 18.29 -6.99 0.46
CA THR A 240 18.15 -7.35 1.88
C THR A 240 19.00 -6.34 2.66
N PRO A 241 18.76 -6.08 3.96
CA PRO A 241 19.57 -5.12 4.72
C PRO A 241 21.10 -5.31 4.58
N GLN A 242 21.56 -6.55 4.40
CA GLN A 242 22.97 -6.93 4.25
C GLN A 242 23.63 -6.49 2.92
N SER A 243 22.87 -6.20 1.87
CA SER A 243 23.43 -5.83 0.56
C SER A 243 23.77 -4.35 0.44
N TRP A 244 23.11 -3.51 1.24
CA TRP A 244 23.28 -2.05 1.24
C TRP A 244 24.63 -1.61 1.83
N SER A 245 25.19 -2.39 2.78
CA SER A 245 26.54 -2.16 3.35
C SER A 245 27.70 -2.43 2.39
N ARG A 246 27.44 -3.07 1.23
CA ARG A 246 28.46 -3.29 0.19
C ARG A 246 28.45 -2.21 -0.89
N THR A 247 27.32 -1.55 -1.13
CA THR A 247 27.19 -0.50 -2.16
C THR A 247 27.69 0.87 -1.72
N SER A 248 27.88 1.12 -0.42
CA SER A 248 28.52 2.34 0.10
C SER A 248 30.06 2.32 0.08
N ARG A 249 30.68 1.21 -0.33
CA ARG A 249 32.15 1.04 -0.36
C ARG A 249 32.82 1.59 -1.64
N ARG A 250 32.45 2.81 -2.04
CA ARG A 250 33.25 3.63 -2.95
C ARG A 250 33.25 5.08 -2.47
N GLN A 251 34.13 5.36 -1.52
CA GLN A 251 34.70 6.69 -1.33
C GLN A 251 36.22 6.58 -1.11
N PRO A 252 36.99 7.62 -1.47
CA PRO A 252 38.45 7.58 -1.46
C PRO A 252 39.00 7.54 -0.03
N ALA A 253 40.21 7.01 0.09
CA ALA A 253 40.97 6.97 1.32
C ALA A 253 41.10 8.38 1.91
N ASP A 254 40.68 8.55 3.17
CA ASP A 254 41.44 9.18 4.26
C ASP A 254 40.55 9.25 5.52
N GLY A 255 41.06 8.76 6.66
CA GLY A 255 40.43 8.90 7.98
C GLY A 255 39.84 7.61 8.57
N LEU A 256 40.67 6.59 8.79
CA LEU A 256 40.32 5.47 9.67
C LEU A 256 40.69 5.87 11.10
N ASP A 257 39.69 6.03 11.98
CA ASP A 257 39.80 5.76 13.43
C ASP A 257 38.47 5.81 14.19
N ASN A 258 37.37 6.33 13.61
CA ASN A 258 36.10 6.49 14.37
C ASN A 258 34.98 5.47 14.05
N VAL A 259 35.17 4.56 13.08
CA VAL A 259 34.07 3.69 12.60
C VAL A 259 33.84 2.44 13.48
N ALA A 260 34.86 2.00 14.22
CA ALA A 260 34.75 0.84 15.11
C ALA A 260 34.00 1.18 16.42
N ALA A 261 34.19 2.39 16.95
CA ALA A 261 33.54 2.85 18.17
C ALA A 261 32.01 3.02 18.00
N ASP A 262 31.55 3.45 16.83
CA ASP A 262 30.13 3.60 16.54
C ASP A 262 29.43 2.25 16.31
N ALA A 263 30.11 1.26 15.74
CA ALA A 263 29.55 -0.07 15.54
C ALA A 263 29.30 -0.81 16.87
N GLU A 264 30.22 -0.71 17.83
CA GLU A 264 30.02 -1.29 19.17
C GLU A 264 28.93 -0.56 19.96
N ARG A 265 28.77 0.76 19.74
CA ARG A 265 27.71 1.56 20.37
C ARG A 265 26.31 1.17 19.87
N VAL A 266 26.17 0.89 18.58
CA VAL A 266 24.90 0.46 17.97
C VAL A 266 24.52 -0.95 18.42
N LEU A 267 25.47 -1.91 18.40
CA LEU A 267 25.24 -3.27 18.90
C LEU A 267 24.90 -3.29 20.40
N GLY A 268 25.53 -2.42 21.18
CA GLY A 268 25.23 -2.24 22.61
C GLY A 268 23.88 -1.56 22.89
N LEU A 269 23.28 -0.87 21.92
CA LEU A 269 21.92 -0.30 22.05
C LEU A 269 20.85 -1.34 21.67
N GLU A 270 21.09 -2.14 20.63
CA GLU A 270 20.19 -3.24 20.22
C GLU A 270 20.07 -4.31 21.31
N LYS A 271 21.19 -4.68 21.94
CA LYS A 271 21.18 -5.66 23.03
C LYS A 271 20.39 -5.16 24.26
N ARG A 272 20.52 -3.86 24.59
CA ARG A 272 19.75 -3.24 25.68
C ARG A 272 18.25 -3.15 25.35
N ALA A 273 17.89 -2.90 24.09
CA ALA A 273 16.50 -2.89 23.67
C ALA A 273 15.86 -4.28 23.73
N GLN A 274 16.61 -5.34 23.38
CA GLN A 274 16.15 -6.73 23.54
C GLN A 274 16.00 -7.15 25.00
N GLU A 275 16.96 -6.79 25.86
CA GLU A 275 16.87 -7.06 27.30
C GLU A 275 15.67 -6.33 27.94
N GLN A 276 15.41 -5.08 27.55
CA GLN A 276 14.23 -4.32 28.01
C GLN A 276 12.90 -4.91 27.51
N HIS A 277 12.88 -5.46 26.28
CA HIS A 277 11.69 -6.11 25.72
C HIS A 277 11.41 -7.45 26.42
N GLU A 278 12.43 -8.26 26.71
CA GLU A 278 12.30 -9.49 27.48
C GLU A 278 11.90 -9.24 28.95
N GLU A 279 12.41 -8.17 29.56
CA GLU A 279 12.00 -7.75 30.92
C GLU A 279 10.52 -7.33 30.97
N ALA A 280 10.06 -6.59 29.94
CA ALA A 280 8.67 -6.16 29.82
C ALA A 280 7.69 -7.33 29.63
N LEU A 281 8.14 -8.43 29.00
CA LEU A 281 7.33 -9.65 28.83
C LEU A 281 7.21 -10.49 30.12
N LYS A 282 8.12 -10.30 31.10
CA LYS A 282 8.10 -11.02 32.38
C LYS A 282 7.17 -10.40 33.43
N HIS A 283 6.76 -9.15 33.24
CA HIS A 283 5.89 -8.40 34.17
C HIS A 283 4.75 -7.67 33.43
N PRO A 284 3.70 -8.38 32.98
CA PRO A 284 2.62 -7.77 32.18
C PRO A 284 1.70 -6.79 32.93
N THR A 285 1.89 -6.57 34.23
CA THR A 285 0.99 -5.75 35.07
C THR A 285 1.62 -4.48 35.65
N ALA A 286 2.55 -3.85 34.94
CA ALA A 286 3.16 -2.59 35.38
C ALA A 286 3.27 -1.53 34.28
N ILE A 287 2.20 -1.29 33.50
CA ILE A 287 2.03 -0.02 32.77
C ILE A 287 0.58 0.46 32.94
N ALA A 288 0.28 0.96 34.14
CA ALA A 288 -0.91 1.77 34.41
C ALA A 288 -0.63 2.80 35.52
N GLN A 289 0.49 3.53 35.45
CA GLN A 289 0.79 4.66 36.36
C GLN A 289 1.57 5.80 35.68
N ALA A 290 1.19 6.18 34.45
CA ALA A 290 1.73 7.39 33.82
C ALA A 290 0.66 8.35 33.25
N HIS A 291 -0.62 7.99 33.27
CA HIS A 291 -1.70 8.91 32.89
C HIS A 291 -2.85 8.77 33.89
N GLY A 292 -3.01 9.78 34.75
CA GLY A 292 -3.99 9.78 35.83
C GLY A 292 -5.44 9.77 35.35
N ASN A 293 -5.99 8.58 35.15
CA ASN A 293 -7.43 8.34 35.10
C ASN A 293 -7.75 7.19 36.07
N GLU A 294 -8.59 7.46 37.07
CA GLU A 294 -9.18 6.42 37.90
C GLU A 294 -10.02 5.46 37.05
N PRO A 295 -9.95 4.14 37.27
CA PRO A 295 -10.85 3.21 36.60
C PRO A 295 -12.23 3.28 37.25
N SER A 296 -13.25 3.55 36.43
CA SER A 296 -14.65 3.41 36.79
C SER A 296 -14.94 1.99 37.28
N LYS A 297 -15.58 1.87 38.44
CA LYS A 297 -16.13 0.61 38.97
C LYS A 297 -17.04 -0.04 37.90
N GLY A 298 -16.62 -1.19 37.37
CA GLY A 298 -17.46 -1.97 36.46
C GLY A 298 -16.75 -2.83 35.40
N ALA A 299 -15.42 -2.87 35.35
CA ALA A 299 -14.72 -3.77 34.42
C ALA A 299 -14.70 -5.20 35.00
N LYS A 300 -15.42 -6.12 34.35
CA LYS A 300 -15.33 -7.56 34.59
C LYS A 300 -13.94 -8.07 34.20
N THR A 301 -13.45 -9.09 34.91
CA THR A 301 -12.14 -9.70 34.62
C THR A 301 -12.20 -10.53 33.33
N ASP A 302 -11.05 -10.77 32.69
CA ASP A 302 -10.96 -11.61 31.49
C ASP A 302 -11.49 -13.05 31.74
N GLU A 303 -11.39 -13.57 32.97
CA GLU A 303 -12.01 -14.84 33.37
C GLU A 303 -13.55 -14.76 33.39
N GLU A 304 -14.14 -13.63 33.75
CA GLU A 304 -15.60 -13.44 33.74
C GLU A 304 -16.16 -13.35 32.31
N LEU A 305 -15.41 -12.75 31.38
CA LEU A 305 -15.79 -12.65 29.97
C LEU A 305 -15.74 -14.01 29.25
N VAL A 306 -14.75 -14.84 29.57
CA VAL A 306 -14.64 -16.20 29.00
C VAL A 306 -15.78 -17.10 29.46
N ASN A 307 -16.22 -16.96 30.72
CA ASN A 307 -17.33 -17.75 31.25
C ASN A 307 -18.69 -17.34 30.66
N ASP A 308 -18.91 -16.04 30.39
CA ASP A 308 -20.13 -15.53 29.74
C ASP A 308 -20.23 -16.05 28.29
N ASP A 309 -19.11 -16.17 27.57
CA ASP A 309 -19.06 -16.71 26.20
C ASP A 309 -19.32 -18.23 26.13
N GLU A 310 -18.84 -19.00 27.11
CA GLU A 310 -19.14 -20.44 27.21
C GLU A 310 -20.62 -20.69 27.53
N GLU A 311 -21.23 -19.89 28.41
CA GLU A 311 -22.66 -20.02 28.72
C GLU A 311 -23.55 -19.65 27.52
N GLU A 312 -23.15 -18.63 26.74
CA GLU A 312 -23.87 -18.24 25.53
C GLU A 312 -23.75 -19.30 24.41
N LEU A 313 -22.59 -19.95 24.30
CA LEU A 313 -22.37 -21.05 23.37
C LEU A 313 -23.23 -22.27 23.72
N GLU A 314 -23.36 -22.58 25.01
CA GLU A 314 -24.16 -23.73 25.48
C GLU A 314 -25.67 -23.49 25.29
N LYS A 315 -26.14 -22.25 25.49
CA LYS A 315 -27.52 -21.83 25.14
C LYS A 315 -27.78 -21.97 23.64
N LYS A 316 -26.83 -21.58 22.79
CA LYS A 316 -26.95 -21.74 21.31
C LYS A 316 -26.97 -23.21 20.89
N LYS A 317 -26.22 -24.10 21.56
CA LYS A 317 -26.28 -25.54 21.31
C LYS A 317 -27.63 -26.15 21.73
N GLN A 318 -28.17 -25.77 22.88
CA GLN A 318 -29.48 -26.25 23.35
C GLN A 318 -30.63 -25.79 22.43
N ALA A 319 -30.63 -24.54 21.98
CA ALA A 319 -31.62 -24.03 21.03
C ALA A 319 -31.58 -24.76 19.68
N LYS A 320 -30.38 -25.13 19.21
CA LYS A 320 -30.19 -25.91 17.97
C LYS A 320 -30.63 -27.37 18.11
N GLN A 321 -30.63 -27.92 19.31
CA GLN A 321 -31.13 -29.27 19.59
C GLN A 321 -32.66 -29.29 19.67
N GLN A 322 -33.26 -28.29 20.30
CA GLN A 322 -34.71 -28.13 20.36
C GLN A 322 -35.35 -27.88 18.98
N SER A 323 -34.67 -27.13 18.09
CA SER A 323 -35.16 -26.91 16.72
C SER A 323 -35.11 -28.17 15.84
N LYS A 324 -34.18 -29.10 16.13
CA LYS A 324 -34.10 -30.40 15.45
C LYS A 324 -35.18 -31.38 15.89
N GLU A 325 -35.61 -31.32 17.15
CA GLU A 325 -36.71 -32.16 17.65
C GLU A 325 -38.08 -31.68 17.15
N ALA A 326 -38.25 -30.37 16.93
CA ALA A 326 -39.47 -29.78 16.37
C ALA A 326 -39.70 -30.08 14.87
N HIS A 327 -38.72 -30.67 14.17
CA HIS A 327 -38.79 -30.99 12.74
C HIS A 327 -38.84 -32.49 12.43
N LYS A 328 -39.16 -33.34 13.42
CA LYS A 328 -39.37 -34.77 13.18
C LYS A 328 -40.74 -34.99 12.51
N PRO A 329 -40.81 -35.52 11.27
CA PRO A 329 -42.08 -35.76 10.61
C PRO A 329 -42.86 -36.85 11.35
N LYS A 330 -44.11 -36.55 11.72
CA LYS A 330 -45.06 -37.55 12.21
C LYS A 330 -45.42 -38.48 11.05
N HIS A 331 -44.87 -39.68 11.04
CA HIS A 331 -45.38 -40.76 10.22
C HIS A 331 -46.57 -41.40 10.92
N LEU A 332 -47.73 -41.27 10.26
CA LEU A 332 -49.02 -41.99 10.41
C LEU A 332 -49.68 -42.03 11.78
#